data_AF-A0A4Z2GGD4-F1
#
_entry.id   AF-A0A4Z2GGD4-F1
#
_cell.length_a   1.000
_cell.length_b   1.000
_cell.length_c   1.000
_cell.angle_alpha   90.00
_cell.angle_beta   90.00
_cell.angle_gamma   90.00
#
_symmetry.space_group_name_H-M   'P 1'
#
loop_
_entity.id
_entity.type
_entity.pdbx_description
1 polymer ?
#
loop_
_entity_poly.entity_id
_entity_poly.type
_entity_poly.pdbx_seq_one_letter_code
_entity_poly.pdbx_strand_id
1 'polypeptide(L)'
;MSATGRVYLLSSNQRTSGDRRYPLRKWLMTPVDCPESPAELQYNLAHAATHEIVDRTFRAIQTRFRCLDGTKGYLQYSPERSSSILLACCVLHNASLQSGLDAWTLERTDPLEPPESLEQRPEDRDSLAEDLRKQLILKHFS
;
A
#
# COMPACT_ATOMS: atom_id res chain seq x y z
N MET A 1 21.49 29.90 -6.66
CA MET A 1 20.27 29.68 -5.87
C MET A 1 19.20 29.16 -6.82
N SER A 2 19.06 27.84 -6.94
CA SER A 2 18.07 27.20 -7.80
C SER A 2 17.29 26.20 -6.96
N ALA A 3 16.01 26.49 -6.74
CA ALA A 3 15.05 25.55 -6.16
C ALA A 3 14.67 24.56 -7.27
N THR A 4 15.43 23.48 -7.39
CA THR A 4 15.14 22.41 -8.35
C THR A 4 14.31 21.35 -7.65
N GLY A 5 13.12 21.11 -8.20
CA GLY A 5 12.07 20.28 -7.64
C GLY A 5 12.52 18.87 -7.28
N ARG A 6 12.06 18.42 -6.11
CA ARG A 6 11.90 16.99 -5.80
C ARG A 6 10.60 16.49 -6.43
N VAL A 7 10.53 16.57 -7.75
CA VAL A 7 9.74 15.59 -8.51
C VAL A 7 10.62 14.37 -8.50
N TYR A 8 10.29 13.38 -7.67
CA TYR A 8 10.97 12.09 -7.66
C TYR A 8 11.01 11.61 -9.11
N LEU A 9 12.24 11.55 -9.63
CA LEU A 9 12.52 11.11 -10.97
C LEU A 9 11.83 9.77 -11.18
N LEU A 10 10.87 9.78 -12.11
CA LEU A 10 10.42 8.63 -12.89
C LEU A 10 11.66 8.03 -13.58
N SER A 11 12.47 7.32 -12.81
CA SER A 11 13.57 6.53 -13.34
C SER A 11 12.95 5.27 -13.95
N SER A 12 13.15 5.16 -15.25
CA SER A 12 12.80 4.04 -16.12
C SER A 12 13.07 2.68 -15.43
N ASN A 13 12.07 1.80 -15.45
CA ASN A 13 12.09 0.41 -14.94
C ASN A 13 11.92 0.18 -13.43
N GLN A 14 11.02 0.90 -12.75
CA GLN A 14 10.61 0.48 -11.41
C GLN A 14 9.49 -0.57 -11.49
N ARG A 15 9.88 -1.85 -11.43
CA ARG A 15 8.96 -2.94 -11.06
C ARG A 15 8.27 -2.55 -9.75
N THR A 16 6.95 -2.46 -9.73
CA THR A 16 6.14 -2.31 -8.53
C THR A 16 6.20 -3.61 -7.72
N SER A 17 7.36 -3.89 -7.12
CA SER A 17 7.67 -5.17 -6.49
C SER A 17 7.00 -5.35 -5.11
N GLY A 18 6.32 -4.31 -4.60
CA GLY A 18 5.69 -4.30 -3.27
C GLY A 18 4.37 -5.07 -3.17
N ASP A 19 3.63 -5.23 -4.26
CA ASP A 19 2.26 -5.78 -4.23
C ASP A 19 2.13 -7.21 -4.77
N ARG A 20 3.25 -7.85 -5.15
CA ARG A 20 3.26 -9.25 -5.58
C ARG A 20 2.93 -10.24 -4.46
N ARG A 21 2.89 -9.75 -3.21
CA ARG A 21 2.57 -10.52 -2.00
C ARG A 21 1.14 -11.07 -1.99
N TYR A 22 0.24 -10.48 -2.77
CA TYR A 22 -1.16 -10.87 -2.78
C TYR A 22 -1.62 -11.33 -4.17
N PRO A 23 -2.36 -12.43 -4.26
CA PRO A 23 -2.95 -12.84 -5.53
C PRO A 23 -4.02 -11.85 -5.97
N LEU A 24 -4.14 -11.64 -7.28
CA LEU A 24 -5.21 -10.83 -7.85
C LEU A 24 -6.55 -11.49 -7.56
N ARG A 25 -7.47 -10.76 -6.93
CA ARG A 25 -8.83 -11.22 -6.63
C ARG A 25 -9.83 -10.14 -7.04
N LYS A 26 -11.09 -10.52 -7.21
CA LYS A 26 -12.18 -9.57 -7.55
C LYS A 26 -12.31 -8.41 -6.54
N TRP A 27 -11.88 -8.65 -5.30
CA TRP A 27 -11.88 -7.71 -4.19
C TRP A 27 -10.49 -7.14 -3.85
N LEU A 28 -9.44 -7.56 -4.55
CA LEU A 28 -8.06 -7.10 -4.34
C LEU A 28 -7.35 -6.91 -5.67
N MET A 29 -7.22 -5.65 -6.07
CA MET A 29 -6.50 -5.26 -7.28
C MET A 29 -4.99 -5.23 -7.01
N THR A 30 -4.21 -5.66 -8.00
CA THR A 30 -2.74 -5.64 -7.95
C THR A 30 -2.19 -4.94 -9.21
N PRO A 31 -0.94 -4.43 -9.15
CA PRO A 31 -0.27 -3.85 -10.31
C PRO A 31 -0.14 -4.81 -11.49
N VAL A 32 -0.02 -4.26 -12.68
CA VAL A 32 0.29 -5.01 -13.91
C VAL A 32 1.81 -5.21 -13.97
N ASP A 33 2.27 -6.46 -14.07
CA ASP A 33 3.70 -6.83 -14.04
C ASP A 33 4.49 -6.25 -15.24
N CYS A 34 3.89 -6.29 -16.43
CA CYS A 34 4.46 -5.79 -17.68
C CYS A 34 3.44 -4.88 -18.37
N PRO A 35 3.33 -3.60 -17.99
CA PRO A 35 2.41 -2.68 -18.65
C PRO A 35 2.90 -2.41 -20.08
N GLU A 36 2.06 -2.71 -21.07
CA GLU A 36 2.36 -2.48 -22.49
C GLU A 36 1.64 -1.24 -23.02
N SER A 37 0.52 -0.87 -22.39
CA SER A 37 -0.28 0.30 -22.78
C SER A 37 -0.05 1.51 -21.86
N PRO A 38 -0.22 2.75 -22.36
CA PRO A 38 -0.21 3.95 -21.53
C PRO A 38 -1.24 3.90 -20.38
N ALA A 39 -2.39 3.26 -20.61
CA ALA A 39 -3.44 3.10 -19.61
C ALA A 39 -3.00 2.21 -18.44
N GLU A 40 -2.32 1.10 -18.72
CA GLU A 40 -1.75 0.24 -17.68
C GLU A 40 -0.64 0.93 -16.89
N LEU A 41 0.16 1.78 -17.56
CA LEU A 41 1.17 2.58 -16.88
C LEU A 41 0.51 3.59 -15.92
N GLN A 42 -0.51 4.31 -16.37
CA GLN A 42 -1.25 5.25 -15.51
C GLN A 42 -1.93 4.54 -14.34
N TYR A 43 -2.52 3.37 -14.58
CA TYR A 43 -3.07 2.53 -13.52
C TYR A 43 -2.01 2.15 -12.48
N ASN A 44 -0.84 1.68 -12.90
CA ASN A 44 0.25 1.33 -11.99
C ASN A 44 0.76 2.55 -11.19
N LEU A 45 0.84 3.72 -11.82
CA LEU A 45 1.23 4.97 -11.13
C LEU A 45 0.20 5.35 -10.06
N ALA A 46 -1.09 5.31 -10.38
CA ALA A 46 -2.15 5.59 -9.43
C ALA A 46 -2.19 4.55 -8.29
N HIS A 47 -1.94 3.28 -8.63
CA HIS A 47 -1.85 2.19 -7.66
C HIS A 47 -0.69 2.43 -6.67
N ALA A 48 0.50 2.74 -7.18
CA ALA A 48 1.67 3.03 -6.36
C ALA A 48 1.46 4.24 -5.44
N ALA A 49 0.89 5.33 -5.96
CA ALA A 49 0.59 6.52 -5.16
C ALA A 49 -0.41 6.23 -4.03
N THR A 50 -1.42 5.40 -4.32
CA THR A 50 -2.40 4.97 -3.31
C THR A 50 -1.75 4.10 -2.24
N HIS A 51 -0.94 3.11 -2.65
CA HIS A 51 -0.23 2.23 -1.73
C HIS A 51 0.74 3.00 -0.83
N GLU A 52 1.44 4.01 -1.38
CA GLU A 52 2.35 4.88 -0.63
C GLU A 52 1.64 5.63 0.52
N ILE A 53 0.44 6.15 0.27
CA ILE A 53 -0.37 6.83 1.30
C ILE A 53 -0.82 5.84 2.38
N VAL A 54 -1.29 4.66 1.96
CA VAL A 54 -1.75 3.61 2.87
C VAL A 54 -0.60 3.14 3.76
N ASP A 55 0.55 2.82 3.17
CA ASP A 55 1.75 2.39 3.89
C ASP A 55 2.21 3.46 4.89
N ARG A 56 2.29 4.72 4.48
CA ARG A 56 2.66 5.83 5.38
C ARG A 56 1.70 5.93 6.57
N THR A 57 0.41 5.79 6.32
CA THR A 57 -0.61 5.85 7.37
C THR A 57 -0.45 4.70 8.36
N PHE A 58 -0.31 3.47 7.86
CA PHE A 58 -0.09 2.30 8.72
C PHE A 58 1.20 2.43 9.55
N ARG A 59 2.29 2.91 8.95
CA ARG A 59 3.55 3.14 9.67
C ARG A 59 3.41 4.18 10.78
N ALA A 60 2.70 5.29 10.52
CA ALA A 60 2.46 6.31 11.52
C ALA A 60 1.65 5.75 12.71
N ILE A 61 0.60 4.97 12.42
CA ILE A 61 -0.23 4.32 13.43
C ILE A 61 0.60 3.29 14.24
N GLN A 62 1.41 2.46 13.58
CA GLN A 62 2.28 1.48 14.25
C GLN A 62 3.34 2.15 15.14
N THR A 63 3.94 3.23 14.66
CA THR A 63 4.94 4.02 15.42
C THR A 63 4.34 4.66 16.65
N ARG A 64 3.09 5.13 16.55
CA ARG A 64 2.35 5.76 17.65
C ARG A 64 1.88 4.73 18.68
N PHE A 65 1.32 3.63 18.22
CA PHE A 65 0.70 2.61 19.07
C PHE A 65 1.57 1.35 19.06
N ARG A 66 2.48 1.26 20.03
CA ARG A 66 3.40 0.10 20.18
C ARG A 66 2.69 -1.25 20.34
N CYS A 67 1.40 -1.26 20.70
CA CYS A 67 0.58 -2.47 20.71
C CYS A 67 0.43 -3.10 19.32
N LEU A 68 0.68 -2.35 18.23
CA LEU A 68 0.70 -2.85 16.85
C LEU A 68 2.13 -3.22 16.39
N ASP A 69 3.14 -2.47 16.86
CA ASP A 69 4.57 -2.67 16.54
C ASP A 69 5.12 -4.02 17.03
N GLY A 70 4.65 -4.51 18.18
CA GLY A 70 5.13 -5.76 18.79
C GLY A 70 4.76 -7.05 18.06
N THR A 71 4.00 -6.99 16.96
CA THR A 71 3.43 -8.21 16.35
C THR A 71 4.44 -9.03 15.55
N LYS A 72 5.54 -8.48 14.99
CA LYS A 72 6.52 -9.24 14.17
C LYS A 72 5.88 -10.27 13.19
N GLY A 73 4.66 -10.01 12.71
CA GLY A 73 3.90 -10.93 11.85
C GLY A 73 2.96 -11.94 12.54
N TYR A 74 2.87 -11.96 13.87
CA TYR A 74 1.99 -12.84 14.64
C TYR A 74 0.81 -12.09 15.25
N LEU A 75 -0.38 -12.67 15.10
CA LEU A 75 -1.60 -12.15 15.68
C LEU A 75 -1.68 -12.55 17.16
N GLN A 76 -1.48 -11.59 18.07
CA GLN A 76 -1.49 -11.83 19.52
C GLN A 76 -2.89 -12.09 20.10
N TYR A 77 -3.94 -11.67 19.38
CA TYR A 77 -5.34 -11.81 19.78
C TYR A 77 -6.13 -12.49 18.66
N SER A 78 -7.40 -12.85 18.91
CA SER A 78 -8.27 -13.32 17.82
C SER A 78 -8.41 -12.25 16.72
N PRO A 79 -8.73 -12.61 15.47
CA PRO A 79 -8.95 -11.66 14.38
C PRO A 79 -9.97 -10.55 14.73
N GLU A 80 -11.03 -10.90 15.45
CA GLU A 80 -12.09 -9.98 15.88
C GLU A 80 -11.58 -8.98 16.93
N ARG A 81 -10.73 -9.45 17.84
CA ARG A 81 -10.10 -8.58 18.84
C ARG A 81 -9.05 -7.68 18.21
N SER A 82 -8.25 -8.23 17.31
CA SER A 82 -7.20 -7.50 16.60
C SER A 82 -7.79 -6.40 15.72
N SER A 83 -8.89 -6.67 15.01
CA SER A 83 -9.59 -5.65 14.22
C SER A 83 -10.18 -4.54 15.10
N SER A 84 -10.72 -4.88 16.28
CA SER A 84 -11.21 -3.91 17.25
C SER A 84 -10.10 -3.00 17.79
N ILE A 85 -8.92 -3.56 18.09
CA ILE A 85 -7.74 -2.81 18.54
C ILE A 85 -7.26 -1.86 17.43
N LEU A 86 -7.17 -2.37 16.20
CA LEU A 86 -6.77 -1.56 15.04
C LEU A 86 -7.74 -0.39 14.82
N LEU A 87 -9.04 -0.65 14.87
CA LEU A 87 -10.07 0.38 14.73
C LEU A 87 -9.93 1.47 15.82
N ALA A 88 -9.72 1.07 17.07
CA ALA A 88 -9.51 2.02 18.16
C ALA A 88 -8.25 2.89 17.92
N CYS A 89 -7.16 2.29 17.43
CA CYS A 89 -5.95 3.02 17.07
C CYS A 89 -6.21 4.04 15.95
N CYS A 90 -6.96 3.67 14.91
CA CYS A 90 -7.33 4.59 13.82
C CYS A 90 -8.17 5.78 14.33
N VAL A 91 -9.17 5.52 15.18
CA VAL A 91 -10.02 6.58 15.75
C VAL A 91 -9.18 7.54 16.61
N LEU A 92 -8.31 7.00 17.47
CA LEU A 92 -7.43 7.80 18.32
C LEU A 92 -6.39 8.59 17.52
N HIS A 93 -5.86 8.02 16.43
CA HIS A 93 -4.96 8.73 15.52
C HIS A 93 -5.66 9.92 14.87
N ASN A 94 -6.88 9.72 14.35
CA ASN A 94 -7.66 10.79 13.73
C ASN A 94 -8.01 11.92 14.71
N ALA A 95 -8.39 11.58 15.95
CA ALA A 95 -8.64 12.56 17.00
C ALA A 95 -7.38 13.37 17.33
N SER A 96 -6.22 12.72 17.31
CA SER A 96 -4.94 13.37 17.60
C SER A 96 -4.48 14.30 16.47
N LEU A 97 -4.69 13.90 15.21
CA LEU A 97 -4.48 14.75 14.03
C LEU A 97 -5.34 16.02 14.11
N GLN A 98 -6.62 15.90 14.48
CA GLN A 98 -7.53 17.04 14.64
C GLN A 98 -7.11 17.97 15.78
N SER A 99 -6.50 17.42 16.84
CA SER A 99 -6.04 18.17 18.00
C SER A 99 -4.65 18.81 17.82
N GLY A 100 -3.98 18.58 16.67
CA GLY A 100 -2.65 19.11 16.39
C GLY A 100 -1.51 18.44 17.17
N LEU A 101 -1.76 17.30 17.81
CA LEU A 101 -0.80 16.57 18.65
C LEU A 101 0.21 15.73 17.82
N ASP A 102 0.05 15.68 16.49
CA ASP A 102 0.68 14.68 15.60
C ASP A 102 1.77 15.24 14.68
N ALA A 103 2.29 16.43 14.97
CA ALA A 103 3.33 17.09 14.17
C ALA A 103 4.61 16.25 13.99
N TRP A 104 4.87 15.25 14.84
CA TRP A 104 6.11 14.47 14.87
C TRP A 104 6.01 13.03 14.30
N THR A 105 4.81 12.52 14.02
CA THR A 105 4.62 11.12 13.58
C THR A 105 4.97 10.86 12.11
N LEU A 106 5.09 11.91 11.29
CA LEU A 106 5.35 11.77 9.85
C LEU A 106 6.85 11.59 9.52
N GLU A 107 7.76 11.95 10.43
CA GLU A 107 9.20 11.97 10.14
C GLU A 107 9.90 10.61 10.34
N ARG A 108 9.30 9.67 11.08
CA ARG A 108 9.83 8.30 11.27
C ARG A 108 9.25 7.33 10.24
N THR A 109 9.54 7.55 8.97
CA THR A 109 9.41 6.50 7.95
C THR A 109 10.80 6.17 7.43
N ASP A 110 11.57 5.43 8.23
CA ASP A 110 12.69 4.69 7.68
C ASP A 110 12.15 3.76 6.59
N PRO A 111 12.81 3.66 5.42
CA PRO A 111 12.42 2.71 4.38
C PRO A 111 12.37 1.31 5.00
N LEU A 112 11.23 0.61 4.86
CA LEU A 112 11.25 -0.83 5.15
C LEU A 112 12.09 -1.48 4.06
N GLU A 113 12.97 -2.39 4.46
CA GLU A 113 13.57 -3.38 3.56
C GLU A 113 12.47 -3.94 2.64
N PRO A 114 12.72 -4.07 1.32
CA PRO A 114 11.74 -4.65 0.41
C PRO A 114 11.30 -6.01 0.96
N PRO A 115 9.99 -6.26 1.12
CA PRO A 115 9.54 -7.56 1.56
C PRO A 115 9.99 -8.62 0.54
N GLU A 116 10.42 -9.78 1.04
CA GLU A 116 10.76 -10.93 0.20
C GLU A 116 9.57 -11.24 -0.73
N SER A 117 9.84 -11.29 -2.03
CA SER A 117 8.84 -11.59 -3.04
C SER A 117 8.40 -13.05 -2.91
N LEU A 118 7.20 -13.29 -2.41
CA LEU A 118 6.57 -14.60 -2.49
C LEU A 118 6.13 -14.81 -3.94
N GLU A 119 6.68 -15.84 -4.59
CA GLU A 119 6.21 -16.25 -5.92
C GLU A 119 4.75 -16.73 -5.81
N GLN A 120 3.87 -16.11 -6.60
CA GLN A 120 2.47 -16.50 -6.66
C GLN A 120 2.35 -17.88 -7.28
N ARG A 121 1.67 -18.80 -6.58
CA ARG A 121 1.45 -20.14 -7.09
C ARG A 121 0.46 -20.08 -8.26
N PRO A 122 0.65 -20.86 -9.34
CA PRO A 122 -0.20 -20.78 -10.53
C PRO A 122 -1.69 -21.03 -10.26
N GLU A 123 -2.03 -21.79 -9.21
CA GLU A 123 -3.39 -22.04 -8.72
C GLU A 123 -4.12 -20.82 -8.14
N ASP A 124 -3.42 -19.72 -7.87
CA ASP A 124 -4.02 -18.50 -7.31
C ASP A 124 -4.62 -17.56 -8.37
N ARG A 125 -4.41 -17.84 -9.67
CA ARG A 125 -4.94 -17.01 -10.75
C ARG A 125 -6.46 -17.13 -10.87
N ASP A 126 -7.15 -16.00 -10.70
CA ASP A 126 -8.57 -15.86 -10.97
C ASP A 126 -8.76 -15.13 -12.30
N SER A 127 -9.12 -15.86 -13.36
CA SER A 127 -9.32 -15.29 -14.71
C SER A 127 -10.36 -14.17 -14.72
N LEU A 128 -11.41 -14.28 -13.90
CA LEU A 128 -12.44 -13.25 -13.81
C LEU A 128 -11.90 -11.98 -13.16
N ALA A 129 -10.97 -12.11 -12.21
CA ALA A 129 -10.32 -10.94 -11.60
C ALA A 129 -9.38 -10.24 -12.60
N GLU A 130 -8.69 -10.99 -13.46
CA GLU A 130 -7.87 -10.43 -14.55
C GLU A 130 -8.73 -9.63 -15.53
N ASP A 131 -9.88 -10.18 -15.94
CA ASP A 131 -10.79 -9.50 -16.87
C ASP A 131 -11.41 -8.24 -16.24
N LEU A 132 -11.80 -8.30 -14.96
CA LEU A 132 -12.29 -7.11 -14.24
C LEU A 132 -11.23 -6.02 -14.15
N ARG A 133 -9.97 -6.37 -13.88
CA ARG A 133 -8.87 -5.40 -13.85
C ARG A 133 -8.68 -4.76 -15.22
N LYS A 134 -8.68 -5.55 -16.31
CA LYS A 134 -8.58 -5.01 -17.68
C LYS A 134 -9.72 -4.05 -18.00
N GLN A 135 -10.96 -4.42 -17.67
CA GLN A 135 -12.11 -3.54 -17.87
C GLN A 135 -12.01 -2.25 -17.05
N LEU A 136 -11.54 -2.33 -15.80
CA LEU A 136 -11.33 -1.15 -14.95
C LEU A 136 -10.27 -0.22 -15.55
N ILE A 137 -9.14 -0.77 -16.00
CA ILE A 137 -8.07 0.00 -16.64
C ILE A 137 -8.59 0.70 -17.89
N LEU A 138 -9.26 -0.03 -18.78
CA LEU A 138 -9.81 0.54 -20.02
C LEU A 138 -10.89 1.59 -19.75
N LYS A 139 -11.64 1.49 -18.66
CA LYS A 139 -12.74 2.42 -18.37
C LYS A 139 -12.25 3.72 -17.71
N HIS A 140 -11.20 3.65 -16.90
CA HIS A 140 -10.80 4.74 -16.01
C HIS A 140 -9.42 5.35 -16.31
N PHE A 141 -8.60 4.68 -17.12
CA PHE A 141 -7.21 5.07 -17.40
C PHE A 141 -6.89 5.13 -18.90
N SER A 142 -7.89 5.03 -19.78
CA SER A 142 -7.74 5.15 -21.25
C SER A 142 -7.73 6.60 -21.73
#